data_AF-A0A7J2R9H2-F1
#
_entry.id   AF-A0A7J2R9H2-F1
#
_cell.length_a   1.000
_cell.length_b   1.000
_cell.length_c   1.000
_cell.angle_alpha   90.00
_cell.angle_beta   90.00
_cell.angle_gamma   90.00
#
_symmetry.space_group_name_H-M   'P 1'
#
loop_
_entity.id
_entity.type
_entity.pdbx_description
1 polymer ?
#
loop_
_entity_poly.entity_id
_entity_poly.type
_entity_poly.pdbx_seq_one_letter_code
_entity_poly.pdbx_strand_id
1 'polypeptide(L)'
;MPDSLAFKILENISEKEFQKNSDLVVQNLLNNITTQLKLDPYQTNIKFIIIRKEISESKDVFNIGVNRYTQNKTLIIEIYEKYLKFLPFILLREIYNRFVPLKIIDY
;
A
#
# COMPACT_ATOMS: atom_id res chain seq x y z
N MET A 1 -2.01 13.19 22.19
CA MET A 1 -1.79 12.08 21.24
C MET A 1 -1.85 12.67 19.85
N PRO A 2 -0.95 12.32 18.90
CA PRO A 2 -1.12 12.81 17.55
C PRO A 2 -2.40 12.19 16.98
N ASP A 3 -3.39 13.03 16.70
CA ASP A 3 -4.54 12.69 15.86
C ASP A 3 -3.97 12.27 14.49
N SER A 4 -3.72 10.97 14.34
CA SER A 4 -3.09 10.42 13.15
C SER A 4 -4.07 10.53 11.98
N LEU A 5 -3.92 11.62 11.22
CA LEU A 5 -4.62 11.85 9.95
C LEU A 5 -4.49 10.63 9.02
N ALA A 6 -3.39 9.88 9.10
CA ALA A 6 -3.20 8.62 8.37
C ALA A 6 -4.29 7.58 8.69
N PHE A 7 -4.61 7.35 9.98
CA PHE A 7 -5.63 6.37 10.37
C PHE A 7 -7.04 6.85 9.99
N LYS A 8 -7.32 8.16 10.10
CA LYS A 8 -8.59 8.73 9.62
C LYS A 8 -8.80 8.57 8.12
N ILE A 9 -7.73 8.68 7.31
CA ILE A 9 -7.79 8.41 5.86
C ILE A 9 -8.10 6.94 5.60
N LEU A 10 -7.46 6.03 6.34
CA LEU A 10 -7.66 4.58 6.17
C LEU A 10 -9.05 4.11 6.63
N GLU A 11 -9.61 4.71 7.68
CA GLU A 11 -10.94 4.35 8.19
C GLU A 11 -12.09 4.76 7.26
N ASN A 12 -11.89 5.80 6.44
CA ASN A 12 -12.95 6.37 5.61
C ASN A 12 -12.79 6.11 4.11
N ILE A 13 -11.71 5.44 3.69
CA ILE A 13 -11.44 5.26 2.27
C ILE A 13 -12.41 4.26 1.63
N SER A 14 -13.26 4.75 0.73
CA SER A 14 -14.10 3.89 -0.09
C SER A 14 -13.33 3.37 -1.31
N GLU A 15 -13.69 2.18 -1.80
CA GLU A 15 -13.08 1.61 -3.01
C GLU A 15 -13.22 2.54 -4.23
N LYS A 16 -14.39 3.18 -4.36
CA LYS A 16 -14.67 4.14 -5.44
C LYS A 16 -13.79 5.38 -5.36
N GLU A 17 -13.57 5.89 -4.16
CA GLU A 17 -12.71 7.05 -3.93
C GLU A 17 -11.25 6.71 -4.21
N PHE A 18 -10.79 5.53 -3.78
CA PHE A 18 -9.45 5.05 -4.08
C PHE A 18 -9.24 4.87 -5.59
N GLN A 19 -10.19 4.30 -6.32
CA GLN A 19 -10.09 4.18 -7.79
C GLN A 19 -9.93 5.53 -8.47
N LYS A 20 -10.62 6.56 -7.98
CA LYS A 20 -10.59 7.90 -8.57
C LYS A 20 -9.32 8.67 -8.22
N ASN A 21 -8.80 8.50 -7.00
CA ASN A 21 -7.77 9.36 -6.43
C ASN A 21 -6.58 8.59 -5.81
N SER A 22 -6.29 7.37 -6.31
CA SER A 22 -5.29 6.46 -5.72
C SER A 22 -3.94 7.13 -5.48
N ASP A 23 -3.41 7.86 -6.47
CA ASP A 23 -2.13 8.55 -6.35
C ASP A 23 -2.13 9.56 -5.19
N LEU A 24 -3.18 10.37 -5.05
CA LEU A 24 -3.30 11.36 -3.98
C LEU A 24 -3.40 10.70 -2.61
N VAL A 25 -4.22 9.64 -2.49
CA VAL A 25 -4.35 8.87 -1.25
C VAL A 25 -3.01 8.30 -0.83
N VAL A 26 -2.31 7.66 -1.76
CA VAL A 26 -1.03 6.98 -1.53
C VAL A 26 0.02 7.99 -1.10
N GLN A 27 0.11 9.14 -1.76
CA GLN A 27 1.04 10.20 -1.39
C GLN A 27 0.73 10.79 -0.01
N ASN A 28 -0.55 11.01 0.30
CA ASN A 28 -0.96 11.52 1.62
C ASN A 28 -0.62 10.51 2.73
N LEU A 29 -0.88 9.22 2.51
CA LEU A 29 -0.52 8.17 3.46
C LEU A 29 0.99 8.08 3.66
N LEU A 30 1.77 8.11 2.57
CA LEU A 30 3.23 8.08 2.62
C LEU A 30 3.76 9.26 3.43
N ASN A 31 3.33 10.49 3.13
CA ASN A 31 3.76 11.70 3.83
C ASN A 31 3.39 11.69 5.32
N ASN A 32 2.19 11.22 5.65
CA ASN A 32 1.76 11.13 7.04
C ASN A 32 2.61 10.11 7.80
N ILE A 33 2.87 8.94 7.22
CA ILE A 33 3.69 7.90 7.86
C ILE A 33 5.14 8.35 7.99
N THR A 34 5.72 8.97 6.95
CA THR A 34 7.06 9.62 7.01
C THR A 34 7.14 10.59 8.18
N THR A 35 6.14 11.46 8.34
CA THR A 35 6.08 12.45 9.43
C THR A 35 5.98 11.79 10.80
N GLN A 36 5.18 10.72 10.92
CA GLN A 36 5.00 9.99 12.18
C GLN A 36 6.25 9.21 12.58
N LEU A 37 6.87 8.51 11.64
CA LEU A 37 8.06 7.69 11.87
C LEU A 37 9.35 8.52 11.94
N LYS A 38 9.32 9.77 11.44
CA LYS A 38 10.51 10.62 11.25
C LYS A 38 11.61 9.89 10.48
N LEU A 39 11.20 9.15 9.45
CA LEU A 39 12.05 8.29 8.64
C LEU A 39 11.69 8.48 7.18
N ASP A 40 12.70 8.58 6.32
CA ASP A 40 12.47 8.67 4.88
C ASP A 40 12.23 7.29 4.26
N PRO A 41 11.23 7.13 3.38
CA PRO A 41 11.02 5.89 2.66
C PRO A 41 12.14 5.68 1.64
N TYR A 42 12.63 4.43 1.50
CA TYR A 42 13.66 4.11 0.51
C TYR A 42 13.11 4.09 -0.93
N GLN A 43 11.79 4.05 -1.10
CA GLN A 43 11.12 4.08 -2.39
C GLN A 43 9.80 4.87 -2.31
N THR A 44 9.70 5.95 -3.08
CA THR A 44 8.55 6.88 -3.10
C THR A 44 7.70 6.76 -4.36
N ASN A 45 8.28 6.31 -5.47
CA ASN A 45 7.59 6.17 -6.73
C ASN A 45 6.81 4.85 -6.77
N ILE A 46 5.54 4.93 -6.38
CA ILE A 46 4.66 3.80 -6.19
C ILE A 46 3.36 4.08 -6.91
N LYS A 47 2.84 3.08 -7.61
CA LYS A 47 1.55 3.12 -8.29
C LYS A 47 0.71 1.93 -7.86
N PHE A 48 -0.52 2.19 -7.45
CA PHE A 48 -1.49 1.15 -7.16
C PHE A 48 -2.47 1.01 -8.30
N ILE A 49 -2.78 -0.22 -8.69
CA ILE A 49 -3.78 -0.53 -9.71
C ILE A 49 -4.67 -1.67 -9.24
N ILE A 50 -5.94 -1.64 -9.59
CA ILE A 50 -6.88 -2.72 -9.27
C ILE A 50 -6.99 -3.62 -10.49
N ILE A 51 -6.87 -4.94 -10.26
CA ILE A 51 -6.94 -5.93 -11.31
C ILE A 51 -8.01 -6.98 -11.05
N ARG A 52 -8.65 -7.42 -12.14
CA ARG A 52 -9.58 -8.55 -12.17
C ARG A 52 -8.84 -9.76 -12.73
N LYS A 53 -8.27 -10.58 -11.86
CA LYS A 53 -7.60 -11.84 -12.23
C LYS A 53 -7.93 -12.91 -11.20
N GLU A 54 -8.12 -14.14 -11.67
CA GLU A 54 -8.08 -15.31 -10.81
C GLU A 54 -6.64 -15.57 -10.36
N ILE A 55 -6.47 -16.01 -9.13
CA ILE A 55 -5.16 -16.18 -8.51
C ILE A 55 -5.15 -17.50 -7.76
N SER A 56 -4.04 -18.21 -7.83
CA SER A 56 -3.71 -19.24 -6.84
C SER A 56 -3.49 -18.57 -5.49
N GLU A 57 -4.08 -19.12 -4.45
CA GLU A 57 -3.95 -18.58 -3.09
C GLU A 57 -2.48 -18.55 -2.67
N SER A 58 -1.99 -17.37 -2.26
CA SER A 58 -0.69 -17.24 -1.60
C SER A 58 -0.81 -17.84 -0.20
N LYS A 59 0.12 -18.71 0.18
CA LYS A 59 0.25 -19.22 1.56
C LYS A 59 0.83 -18.18 2.52
N ASP A 60 1.46 -17.13 2.01
CA ASP A 60 2.06 -16.07 2.81
C ASP A 60 1.10 -14.87 2.95
N VAL A 61 0.73 -14.60 4.20
CA VAL A 61 -0.19 -13.53 4.63
C VAL A 61 0.32 -12.13 4.24
N PHE A 62 1.64 -11.93 4.18
CA PHE A 62 2.24 -10.66 3.76
C PHE A 62 2.16 -10.44 2.25
N ASN A 63 1.91 -11.51 1.48
CA ASN A 63 1.74 -11.49 0.03
C ASN A 63 0.28 -11.62 -0.41
N ILE A 64 -0.65 -11.83 0.52
CA ILE A 64 -2.07 -11.94 0.20
C ILE A 64 -2.58 -10.64 -0.45
N GLY A 65 -3.35 -10.84 -1.53
CA GLY A 65 -4.18 -9.82 -2.14
C GLY A 65 -3.47 -8.80 -3.01
N VAL A 66 -2.15 -8.96 -3.22
CA VAL A 66 -1.40 -8.09 -4.13
C VAL A 66 -0.38 -8.86 -4.98
N ASN A 67 -0.08 -8.32 -6.15
CA ASN A 67 1.12 -8.63 -6.92
C ASN A 67 2.01 -7.39 -7.01
N ARG A 68 3.33 -7.56 -6.98
CA ARG A 68 4.29 -6.46 -6.93
C ARG A 68 5.35 -6.64 -7.99
N TYR A 69 5.60 -5.59 -8.76
CA TYR A 69 6.68 -5.59 -9.73
C TYR A 69 7.19 -4.17 -9.96
N THR A 70 8.41 -4.04 -10.47
CA THR A 70 9.01 -2.74 -10.78
C THR A 70 9.03 -2.54 -12.29
N GLN A 71 8.54 -1.40 -12.76
CA GLN A 71 8.61 -0.99 -14.15
C GLN A 71 9.09 0.46 -14.22
N ASN A 72 10.13 0.75 -15.00
CA ASN A 72 10.67 2.11 -15.18
C ASN A 72 10.95 2.86 -13.85
N LYS A 73 11.52 2.15 -12.86
CA LYS A 73 11.78 2.67 -11.49
C LYS A 73 10.52 3.00 -10.66
N THR A 74 9.33 2.65 -11.14
CA THR A 74 8.07 2.71 -10.40
C THR A 74 7.75 1.34 -9.83
N LEU A 75 7.46 1.25 -8.53
CA LEU A 75 6.85 0.05 -7.97
C LEU A 75 5.38 0.05 -8.34
N ILE A 76 4.94 -0.98 -9.04
CA ILE A 76 3.54 -1.21 -9.34
C ILE A 76 3.03 -2.28 -8.38
N ILE A 77 1.96 -1.92 -7.68
CA ILE A 77 1.23 -2.80 -6.77
C ILE A 77 -0.15 -3.03 -7.36
N GLU A 78 -0.34 -4.24 -7.86
CA GLU A 78 -1.62 -4.74 -8.33
C GLU A 78 -2.41 -5.26 -7.14
N ILE A 79 -3.54 -4.64 -6.82
CA ILE A 79 -4.52 -5.14 -5.84
C ILE A 79 -5.56 -5.95 -6.58
N TYR A 80 -5.75 -7.21 -6.16
CA TYR A 80 -6.80 -8.03 -6.74
C TYR A 80 -8.17 -7.62 -6.21
N GLU A 81 -9.15 -7.46 -7.09
CA GLU A 81 -10.49 -6.93 -6.77
C GLU A 81 -11.16 -7.68 -5.60
N LYS A 82 -10.99 -9.01 -5.51
CA LYS A 82 -11.55 -9.84 -4.43
C LYS A 82 -11.05 -9.48 -3.01
N TYR A 83 -9.94 -8.75 -2.90
CA TYR A 83 -9.35 -8.31 -1.63
C TYR A 83 -9.57 -6.82 -1.34
N LEU A 84 -10.37 -6.10 -2.14
CA LEU A 84 -10.66 -4.68 -1.88
C LEU A 84 -11.35 -4.42 -0.54
N LYS A 85 -12.09 -5.39 0.01
CA LYS A 85 -12.59 -5.34 1.39
C LYS A 85 -11.48 -5.18 2.45
N PHE A 86 -10.23 -5.47 2.11
CA PHE A 86 -9.05 -5.29 2.95
C PHE A 86 -8.17 -4.12 2.48
N LEU A 87 -8.67 -3.24 1.62
CA LEU A 87 -7.92 -2.14 1.03
C LEU A 87 -7.18 -1.29 2.09
N PRO A 88 -7.79 -0.87 3.22
CA PRO A 88 -7.06 -0.11 4.24
C PRO A 88 -5.83 -0.85 4.77
N PHE A 89 -5.98 -2.15 5.05
CA PHE A 89 -4.88 -2.99 5.53
C PHE A 89 -3.79 -3.17 4.47
N ILE A 90 -4.19 -3.41 3.21
CA ILE A 90 -3.26 -3.53 2.08
C ILE A 90 -2.45 -2.24 1.94
N LEU A 91 -3.11 -1.08 1.90
CA LEU A 91 -2.44 0.21 1.77
C LEU A 91 -1.45 0.44 2.91
N LEU A 92 -1.88 0.22 4.15
CA LEU A 92 -1.00 0.35 5.32
C LEU A 92 0.23 -0.54 5.19
N ARG A 93 0.05 -1.83 4.93
CA ARG A 93 1.15 -2.81 4.77
C ARG A 93 2.12 -2.37 3.67
N GLU A 94 1.61 -2.02 2.50
CA GLU A 94 2.44 -1.68 1.35
C GLU A 94 3.23 -0.39 1.54
N ILE A 95 2.64 0.61 2.19
CA ILE A 95 3.33 1.86 2.53
C ILE A 95 4.38 1.61 3.61
N TYR A 96 4.07 0.86 4.67
CA TYR A 96 5.06 0.51 5.70
C TYR A 96 6.26 -0.25 5.13
N ASN A 97 6.02 -1.13 4.15
CA ASN A 97 7.10 -1.83 3.44
C ASN A 97 8.05 -0.89 2.67
N ARG A 98 7.77 0.41 2.57
CA ARG A 98 8.68 1.40 1.96
C ARG A 98 9.67 1.99 2.95
N PHE A 99 9.48 1.74 4.24
CA PHE A 99 10.37 2.17 5.31
C PHE A 99 11.25 1.03 5.82
N VAL A 100 10.86 -0.22 5.55
CA VAL A 100 11.62 -1.42 5.91
C VAL A 100 12.16 -2.08 4.65
N PRO A 101 13.49 -2.05 4.40
CA PRO A 101 14.07 -2.74 3.27
C PRO A 101 13.74 -4.25 3.33
N LEU A 102 13.07 -4.78 2.31
CA LEU A 102 12.69 -6.20 2.23
C LEU A 102 13.90 -7.17 2.35
N LYS A 103 15.14 -6.69 2.13
CA LYS A 103 16.39 -7.45 2.36
C LYS A 103 16.64 -7.83 3.83
N ILE A 104 15.80 -7.40 4.77
CA ILE A 104 15.84 -7.81 6.17
C ILE A 104 14.82 -8.95 6.45
N ILE A 105 13.98 -9.31 5.47
CA ILE A 105 12.96 -10.38 5.58
C ILE A 105 13.52 -11.69 4.98
N ASP A 106 14.76 -12.03 5.33
CA ASP A 106 15.34 -13.36 5.15
C ASP A 106 15.47 -14.01 6.54
N TYR A 107 14.33 -14.31 7.18
CA TYR A 107 14.26 -15.09 8.43
C TYR A 107 13.52 -16.41 8.19
#